data_AF-A0A4R3TE49-F1
#
_entry.id   AF-A0A4R3TE49-F1
#
_cell.length_a   1.000
_cell.length_b   1.000
_cell.length_c   1.000
_cell.angle_alpha   90.00
_cell.angle_beta   90.00
_cell.angle_gamma   90.00
#
_symmetry.space_group_name_H-M   'P 1'
#
loop_
_entity.id
_entity.type
_entity.pdbx_description
1 polymer ?
#
loop_
_entity_poly.entity_id
_entity_poly.type
_entity_poly.pdbx_seq_one_letter_code
_entity_poly.pdbx_strand_id
1 'polypeptide(L)'
;MAKKKATVQQTAAKRVLDVLHRKEAYSESTAVGYEAFKNISYPTQVIAYTIANLMENGVVKRTQDERFYFDEQNWNQLKKKVNVGYLVLIGLPLILFLIFLFVKYVL
;
A
#
# COMPACT_ATOMS: atom_id res chain seq x y z
N MET A 1 10.07 -28.68 17.76
CA MET A 1 9.65 -27.26 17.70
C MET A 1 10.06 -26.70 16.34
N ALA A 2 9.11 -26.42 15.45
CA ALA A 2 9.40 -25.87 14.13
C ALA A 2 9.87 -24.41 14.27
N LYS A 3 11.10 -24.11 13.81
CA LYS A 3 11.63 -22.75 13.73
C LYS A 3 10.70 -21.88 12.89
N LYS A 4 10.21 -20.75 13.45
CA LYS A 4 9.40 -19.75 12.74
C LYS A 4 10.08 -19.39 11.42
N LYS A 5 9.37 -19.59 10.30
CA LYS A 5 9.80 -19.19 8.94
C LYS A 5 10.31 -17.75 8.96
N ALA A 6 11.53 -17.56 8.46
CA ALA A 6 12.09 -16.24 8.18
C ALA A 6 11.04 -15.43 7.40
N THR A 7 10.55 -14.37 8.02
CA THR A 7 9.54 -13.51 7.39
C THR A 7 10.23 -12.77 6.27
N VAL A 8 9.77 -12.94 5.02
CA VAL A 8 10.16 -12.11 3.89
C VAL A 8 10.24 -10.67 4.38
N GLN A 9 11.39 -10.02 4.17
CA GLN A 9 11.65 -8.68 4.70
C GLN A 9 10.56 -7.73 4.19
N GLN A 10 9.60 -7.42 5.07
CA GLN A 10 8.47 -6.57 4.73
C GLN A 10 8.95 -5.12 4.72
N THR A 11 8.59 -4.35 3.71
CA THR A 11 8.95 -2.93 3.60
C THR A 11 8.45 -2.12 4.80
N ALA A 12 9.11 -1.00 5.11
CA ALA A 12 8.70 -0.11 6.20
C ALA A 12 7.24 0.34 6.05
N ALA A 13 6.81 0.67 4.82
CA ALA A 13 5.42 1.03 4.52
C ALA A 13 4.45 -0.10 4.91
N LYS A 14 4.74 -1.34 4.51
CA LYS A 14 3.92 -2.50 4.89
C LYS A 14 3.86 -2.68 6.41
N ARG A 15 4.98 -2.51 7.12
CA ARG A 15 5.00 -2.62 8.59
C ARG A 15 4.14 -1.55 9.27
N VAL A 16 4.18 -0.32 8.79
CA VAL A 16 3.33 0.78 9.29
C VAL A 16 1.85 0.47 9.06
N LEU A 17 1.48 0.05 7.85
CA LEU A 17 0.09 -0.32 7.52
C LEU A 17 -0.38 -1.54 8.33
N ASP A 18 0.46 -2.56 8.51
CA ASP A 18 0.14 -3.72 9.34
C ASP A 18 -0.10 -3.35 10.81
N VAL A 19 0.55 -2.30 11.33
CA VAL A 19 0.27 -1.78 12.68
C VAL A 19 -1.10 -1.13 12.72
N LEU A 20 -1.41 -0.24 11.78
CA LEU A 20 -2.73 0.42 11.70
C LEU A 20 -3.86 -0.60 11.55
N HIS A 21 -3.69 -1.60 10.68
CA HIS A 21 -4.66 -2.68 10.50
C HIS A 21 -4.88 -3.51 11.75
N ARG A 22 -3.80 -3.93 12.43
CA ARG A 22 -3.90 -4.71 13.68
C ARG A 22 -4.50 -3.94 14.84
N LYS A 23 -4.41 -2.61 14.80
CA LYS A 23 -5.00 -1.71 15.80
C LYS A 23 -6.40 -1.23 15.39
N GLU A 24 -6.90 -1.68 14.25
CA GLU A 24 -8.20 -1.27 13.70
C GLU A 24 -8.32 0.26 13.56
N ALA A 25 -7.20 0.93 13.29
CA ALA A 25 -7.11 2.38 13.19
C ALA A 25 -7.58 2.83 11.80
N TYR A 26 -8.90 2.91 11.61
CA TYR A 26 -9.57 3.21 10.34
C TYR A 26 -10.30 4.55 10.32
N SER A 27 -10.33 5.25 11.46
CA SER A 27 -11.03 6.51 11.64
C SER A 27 -10.30 7.39 12.65
N GLU A 28 -10.70 8.65 12.75
CA GLU A 28 -10.18 9.57 13.77
C GLU A 28 -10.39 9.05 15.19
N SER A 29 -11.55 8.44 15.47
CA SER A 29 -11.87 7.88 16.80
C SER A 29 -11.02 6.67 17.18
N THR A 30 -10.52 5.92 16.19
CA THR A 30 -9.70 4.71 16.36
C THR A 30 -8.22 4.96 16.07
N ALA A 31 -7.83 6.20 15.76
CA ALA A 31 -6.47 6.57 15.43
C ALA A 31 -5.50 6.19 16.55
N VAL A 32 -4.24 5.90 16.22
CA VAL A 32 -3.23 5.49 17.20
C VAL A 32 -2.06 6.47 17.23
N GLY A 33 -1.47 6.70 18.40
CA GLY A 33 -0.31 7.56 18.53
C GLY A 33 0.97 6.88 18.04
N TYR A 34 2.07 7.63 18.09
CA TYR A 34 3.39 7.17 17.65
C TYR A 34 3.86 5.91 18.40
N GLU A 35 3.41 5.72 19.64
CA GLU A 35 3.71 4.55 20.47
C GLU A 35 3.30 3.22 19.85
N ALA A 36 2.27 3.19 19.00
CA ALA A 36 1.86 1.97 18.32
C ALA A 36 2.93 1.42 17.37
N PHE A 37 3.85 2.28 16.89
CA PHE A 37 4.89 1.93 15.93
C PHE A 37 6.23 1.58 16.56
N LYS A 38 6.39 1.74 17.89
CA LYS A 38 7.67 1.52 18.61
C LYS A 38 8.28 0.13 18.43
N ASN A 39 7.45 -0.87 18.12
CA ASN A 39 7.88 -2.27 17.95
C ASN A 39 8.19 -2.64 16.49
N ILE A 40 8.14 -1.69 15.57
CA ILE A 40 8.59 -1.90 14.20
C ILE A 40 10.12 -1.94 14.20
N SER A 41 10.70 -3.00 13.62
CA SER A 41 12.15 -3.18 13.50
C SER A 41 12.76 -2.28 12.41
N TYR A 42 12.55 -0.97 12.51
CA TYR A 42 13.15 0.08 11.69
C TYR A 42 13.54 1.26 12.57
N PRO A 43 14.56 2.05 12.18
CA PRO A 43 14.88 3.29 12.88
C PRO A 43 13.68 4.26 12.93
N THR A 44 13.54 4.99 14.03
CA THR A 44 12.49 6.00 14.25
C THR A 44 12.35 6.97 13.08
N GLN A 45 13.47 7.42 12.52
CA GLN A 45 13.51 8.34 11.37
C GLN A 45 12.93 7.69 10.10
N VAL A 46 13.22 6.40 9.87
CA VAL A 46 12.69 5.64 8.74
C VAL A 46 11.18 5.46 8.90
N ILE A 47 10.70 5.18 10.11
CA ILE A 47 9.26 5.08 10.41
C ILE A 47 8.58 6.44 10.19
N ALA A 48 9.15 7.53 10.71
CA ALA A 48 8.59 8.87 10.56
C ALA A 48 8.52 9.30 9.08
N TYR A 49 9.61 9.11 8.33
CA TYR A 49 9.64 9.36 6.88
C TYR A 49 8.60 8.52 6.13
N THR A 50 8.46 7.25 6.51
CA THR A 50 7.47 6.35 5.89
C THR A 50 6.04 6.81 6.15
N ILE A 51 5.72 7.20 7.39
CA ILE A 51 4.40 7.72 7.75
C ILE A 51 4.12 9.03 6.99
N ALA A 52 5.09 9.94 6.93
CA ALA A 52 4.96 11.19 6.17
C ALA A 52 4.68 10.94 4.68
N ASN A 53 5.42 10.02 4.04
CA ASN A 53 5.19 9.66 2.64
C ASN A 53 3.80 9.01 2.44
N LEU A 54 3.35 8.16 3.37
CA LEU A 54 2.00 7.60 3.32
C LEU A 54 0.92 8.66 3.51
N MET A 55 1.18 9.71 4.31
CA MET A 55 0.29 10.86 4.46
C MET A 55 0.22 11.71 3.20
N GLU A 56 1.36 12.00 2.57
CA GLU A 56 1.43 12.74 1.30
C GLU A 56 0.62 12.05 0.20
N ASN A 57 0.65 10.71 0.16
CA ASN A 57 -0.15 9.90 -0.75
C ASN A 57 -1.61 9.68 -0.27
N GLY A 58 -1.99 10.25 0.87
CA GLY A 58 -3.32 10.16 1.47
C GLY A 58 -3.71 8.76 1.95
N VAL A 59 -2.76 7.84 2.12
CA VAL A 59 -3.00 6.46 2.60
C VAL A 59 -3.16 6.45 4.13
N VAL A 60 -2.47 7.37 4.81
CA VAL A 60 -2.56 7.59 6.26
C VAL A 60 -3.02 9.01 6.51
N LYS A 61 -3.90 9.21 7.48
CA LYS A 61 -4.33 10.54 7.94
C LYS A 61 -3.86 10.78 9.36
N ARG A 62 -3.63 12.06 9.67
CA ARG A 62 -3.23 12.52 11.00
C ARG A 62 -4.35 13.36 11.62
N THR A 63 -4.70 13.07 12.85
CA THR A 63 -5.63 13.87 13.67
C THR A 63 -4.93 15.11 14.24
N GLN A 64 -5.69 16.00 14.86
CA GLN A 64 -5.13 17.22 15.48
C GLN A 64 -4.19 16.91 16.66
N ASP A 65 -4.43 15.81 17.37
CA ASP A 65 -3.62 15.30 18.49
C ASP A 65 -2.48 14.37 18.04
N GLU A 66 -2.05 14.46 16.79
CA GLU A 66 -0.94 13.70 16.20
C GLU A 66 -1.10 12.17 16.22
N ARG A 67 -2.34 11.67 16.14
CA ARG A 67 -2.64 10.24 15.98
C ARG A 67 -2.87 9.91 14.51
N PHE A 68 -2.62 8.66 14.16
CA PHE A 68 -2.60 8.18 12.78
C PHE A 68 -3.68 7.11 12.58
N TYR A 69 -4.38 7.21 11.45
CA TYR A 69 -5.32 6.18 10.99
C TYR A 69 -5.19 5.95 9.49
N PHE A 70 -5.61 4.78 9.04
CA PHE A 70 -5.57 4.36 7.65
C PHE A 70 -6.82 4.82 6.89
N ASP A 71 -6.62 5.45 5.74
CA ASP A 71 -7.72 5.81 4.83
C ASP A 71 -7.95 4.70 3.81
N GLU A 72 -8.89 3.81 4.13
CA GLU A 72 -9.22 2.65 3.29
C GLU A 72 -9.82 3.05 1.94
N GLN A 73 -10.62 4.12 1.90
CA GLN A 73 -11.24 4.57 0.66
C GLN A 73 -10.18 5.05 -0.32
N ASN A 74 -9.24 5.86 0.14
CA ASN A 74 -8.18 6.37 -0.73
C ASN A 74 -7.19 5.27 -1.16
N TRP A 75 -6.86 4.33 -0.27
CA TRP A 75 -6.03 3.17 -0.62
C TRP A 75 -6.63 2.31 -1.74
N ASN A 76 -7.94 2.06 -1.68
CA ASN A 76 -8.64 1.29 -2.70
C ASN A 76 -8.67 2.03 -4.05
N GLN A 77 -8.80 3.36 -4.04
CA GLN A 77 -8.68 4.16 -5.26
C GLN A 77 -7.28 4.08 -5.87
N LEU A 78 -6.23 4.17 -5.05
CA LEU A 78 -4.84 3.99 -5.47
C LEU A 78 -4.60 2.62 -6.10
N LYS A 79 -5.04 1.54 -5.43
CA LYS A 79 -4.97 0.17 -5.97
C LYS A 79 -5.66 0.06 -7.32
N LYS A 80 -6.85 0.64 -7.47
CA LYS A 80 -7.60 0.61 -8.74
C LYS A 80 -6.83 1.33 -9.85
N LYS A 81 -6.27 2.53 -9.59
CA LYS A 81 -5.45 3.27 -10.56
C LYS A 81 -4.24 2.46 -11.01
N VAL A 82 -3.53 1.85 -10.06
CA VAL A 82 -2.35 1.00 -10.35
C VAL A 82 -2.74 -0.23 -11.18
N ASN A 83 -3.80 -0.94 -10.81
CA ASN A 83 -4.28 -2.10 -11.55
C ASN A 83 -4.71 -1.75 -12.98
N VAL A 84 -5.39 -0.62 -13.18
CA VAL A 84 -5.74 -0.14 -14.53
C VAL A 84 -4.49 0.17 -15.34
N GLY A 85 -3.49 0.81 -14.73
CA GLY A 85 -2.19 1.06 -15.39
C GLY A 85 -1.53 -0.24 -15.88
N TYR A 86 -1.46 -1.27 -15.03
CA TYR A 86 -0.92 -2.58 -15.41
C TYR A 86 -1.75 -3.27 -16.50
N LEU A 87 -3.09 -3.21 -16.41
CA LEU A 87 -3.97 -3.78 -17.43
C LEU A 87 -3.76 -3.13 -18.80
N VAL A 88 -3.57 -1.80 -18.86
CA VAL A 88 -3.27 -1.11 -20.13
C VAL A 88 -1.91 -1.51 -20.65
N LEU A 89 -0.89 -1.56 -19.79
CA LEU A 89 0.49 -1.87 -20.18
C LEU A 89 0.63 -3.27 -20.79
N ILE A 90 -0.14 -4.25 -20.30
CA ILE A 90 -0.12 -5.63 -20.81
C ILE A 90 -1.20 -5.87 -21.87
N GLY A 91 -2.41 -5.37 -21.64
CA GLY A 91 -3.57 -5.62 -22.49
C GLY A 91 -3.48 -4.94 -23.85
N LEU A 92 -3.01 -3.69 -23.89
CA LEU A 92 -2.89 -2.95 -25.17
C LEU A 92 -1.96 -3.64 -26.17
N PRO A 93 -0.71 -4.03 -25.83
CA PRO A 93 0.16 -4.72 -26.77
C PRO A 93 -0.37 -6.09 -27.19
N LEU A 94 -1.06 -6.81 -26.29
CA LEU A 94 -1.72 -8.08 -26.65
C LEU A 94 -2.85 -7.87 -27.67
N ILE A 95 -3.69 -6.85 -27.49
CA ILE A 95 -4.77 -6.53 -28.42
C ILE A 95 -4.18 -6.15 -29.79
N LEU A 96 -3.15 -5.29 -29.82
CA LEU A 96 -2.46 -4.92 -31.06
C LEU A 96 -1.84 -6.13 -31.76
N PHE A 97 -1.23 -7.05 -31.00
CA PHE A 97 -0.67 -8.28 -31.53
C PHE A 97 -1.75 -9.19 -32.14
N LEU A 98 -2.91 -9.34 -31.48
CA LEU A 98 -4.02 -10.12 -32.01
C LEU A 98 -4.60 -9.50 -33.29
N ILE A 99 -4.74 -8.17 -33.35
CA ILE A 99 -5.17 -7.46 -34.56
C ILE A 99 -4.18 -7.70 -35.70
N PHE A 100 -2.87 -7.60 -35.43
CA PHE A 100 -1.83 -7.88 -36.42
C PHE A 100 -1.93 -9.32 -36.95
N LEU A 101 -2.11 -10.31 -36.07
CA LEU A 101 -2.29 -11.70 -36.48
C LEU A 101 -3.56 -11.89 -37.32
N PHE A 102 -4.67 -11.27 -36.93
CA PHE A 102 -5.92 -11.35 -37.68
C PHE A 102 -5.76 -10.78 -39.09
N VAL A 103 -5.16 -9.59 -39.21
CA VAL A 103 -4.87 -8.98 -40.52
C VAL A 103 -3.92 -9.83 -41.35
N LYS A 104 -2.95 -10.51 -40.74
CA LYS A 104 -1.96 -11.32 -41.46
C LYS A 104 -2.49 -12.66 -41.96
N TYR A 105 -3.39 -13.30 -41.21
CA TYR A 105 -3.77 -14.70 -41.43
C TYR A 105 -5.23 -14.92 -41.82
N VAL A 106 -6.09 -13.90 -41.69
CA VAL A 106 -7.52 -13.99 -42.03
C VAL A 106 -7.87 -13.08 -43.20
N LEU A 107 -7.31 -11.87 -43.23
CA LEU A 107 -7.46 -10.93 -44.34
C LEU A 107 -6.39 -11.21 -45.42
#